data_AF-A0A2X2C306-F1
#
_entry.id   AF-A0A2X2C306-F1
#
_cell.length_a   1.000
_cell.length_b   1.000
_cell.length_c   1.000
_cell.angle_alpha   90.00
_cell.angle_beta   90.00
_cell.angle_gamma   90.00
#
_symmetry.space_group_name_H-M   'P 1'
#
loop_
_entity.id
_entity.type
_entity.pdbx_description
1 polymer ?
#
loop_
_entity_poly.entity_id
_entity_poly.type
_entity_poly.pdbx_seq_one_letter_code
_entity_poly.pdbx_strand_id
1 'polypeptide(L)'
;MLWLWITLLFANFAESLAESRSKAQAASLRGAKQQSKAVRLQHADLHAPQEIIDSLLLHKGDIVLVNAGEVIPCDGEVIEGGASVDESAITGESAPVIRESGGDFSSVTGGTRVLSDWLIIRCSAEAGNSFLDRMIGMVEGAKRRKNAE
;
A
#
# COMPACT_ATOMS: atom_id res chain seq x y z
N MET A 1 48.14 16.21 -1.09
CA MET A 1 47.30 16.11 0.12
C MET A 1 45.87 16.57 -0.13
N LEU A 2 45.61 17.80 -0.58
CA LEU A 2 44.25 18.35 -0.78
C LEU A 2 43.33 17.53 -1.71
N TRP A 3 43.89 16.90 -2.74
CA TRP A 3 43.15 16.04 -3.69
C TRP A 3 42.52 14.80 -3.06
N LEU A 4 43.18 14.20 -2.06
CA LEU A 4 42.65 13.04 -1.33
C LEU A 4 41.42 13.43 -0.48
N TRP A 5 41.41 14.65 0.05
CA TRP A 5 40.28 15.16 0.81
C TRP A 5 39.07 15.46 -0.08
N ILE A 6 39.31 16.00 -1.28
CA ILE A 6 38.24 16.28 -2.27
C ILE A 6 37.59 14.97 -2.76
N THR A 7 38.39 13.94 -3.03
CA THR A 7 37.88 12.63 -3.46
C THR A 7 37.09 11.92 -2.35
N LEU A 8 37.55 12.01 -1.10
CA LEU A 8 36.81 11.46 0.05
C LEU A 8 35.49 12.21 0.29
N LEU A 9 35.47 13.53 0.10
CA LEU A 9 34.27 14.35 0.25
C LEU A 9 33.24 14.05 -0.85
N PHE A 10 33.70 13.83 -2.09
CA PHE A 10 32.82 13.39 -3.19
C PHE A 10 32.28 11.96 -3.00
N ALA A 11 33.08 11.05 -2.44
CA ALA A 11 32.63 9.70 -2.12
C ALA A 11 31.50 9.72 -1.07
N ASN A 12 31.72 10.42 0.04
CA ASN A 12 30.70 10.59 1.10
C ASN A 12 29.46 11.34 0.60
N PHE A 13 29.64 12.33 -0.30
CA PHE A 13 28.52 13.06 -0.88
C PHE A 13 27.69 12.20 -1.83
N ALA A 14 28.32 11.40 -2.69
CA ALA A 14 27.63 10.46 -3.58
C ALA A 14 26.86 9.40 -2.79
N GLU A 15 27.44 8.88 -1.70
CA GLU A 15 26.79 7.91 -0.81
C GLU A 15 25.58 8.52 -0.09
N SER A 16 25.73 9.71 0.49
CA SER A 16 24.63 10.46 1.13
C SER A 16 23.49 10.79 0.14
N LEU A 17 23.85 11.20 -1.09
CA LEU A 17 22.87 11.51 -2.14
C LEU A 17 22.11 10.25 -2.58
N ALA A 18 22.79 9.11 -2.72
CA ALA A 18 22.16 7.83 -3.02
C ALA A 18 21.22 7.38 -1.89
N GLU A 19 21.61 7.56 -0.62
CA GLU A 19 20.74 7.27 0.52
C GLU A 19 19.49 8.16 0.60
N SER A 20 19.64 9.44 0.26
CA SER A 20 18.57 10.43 0.38
C SER A 20 17.36 10.11 -0.51
N ARG A 21 17.58 9.66 -1.75
CA ARG A 21 16.50 9.30 -2.68
C ARG A 21 15.72 8.08 -2.20
N SER A 22 16.40 7.05 -1.70
CA SER A 22 15.75 5.82 -1.22
C SER A 22 14.94 6.06 0.07
N LYS A 23 15.46 6.88 0.99
CA LYS A 23 14.76 7.23 2.24
C LYS A 23 13.53 8.09 1.98
N ALA A 24 13.61 9.05 1.05
CA ALA A 24 12.48 9.90 0.68
C ALA A 24 11.32 9.11 0.06
N GLN A 25 11.62 8.15 -0.83
CA GLN A 25 10.59 7.34 -1.48
C GLN A 25 9.88 6.41 -0.48
N ALA A 26 10.61 5.81 0.46
CA ALA A 26 10.04 5.00 1.54
C ALA A 26 9.21 5.83 2.53
N ALA A 27 9.63 7.06 2.84
CA ALA A 27 8.89 7.96 3.72
C ALA A 27 7.57 8.43 3.11
N SER A 28 7.54 8.74 1.81
CA SER A 28 6.31 9.11 1.09
C SER A 28 5.29 7.96 1.08
N LEU A 29 5.76 6.72 0.89
CA LEU A 29 4.92 5.52 0.95
C LEU A 29 4.37 5.25 2.37
N ARG A 30 5.19 5.45 3.42
CA ARG A 30 4.73 5.34 4.81
C ARG A 30 3.73 6.42 5.20
N GLY A 31 3.94 7.67 4.78
CA GLY A 31 3.06 8.79 5.08
C GLY A 31 1.66 8.62 4.47
N ALA A 32 1.59 8.09 3.24
CA ALA A 32 0.32 7.77 2.60
C ALA A 32 -0.45 6.64 3.30
N LYS A 33 0.26 5.69 3.94
CA LYS A 33 -0.34 4.56 4.64
C LYS A 33 -0.79 4.88 6.07
N GLN A 34 -0.08 5.76 6.77
CA GLN A 34 -0.30 6.05 8.20
C GLN A 34 -1.55 6.87 8.54
N GLN A 35 -2.34 7.32 7.57
CA GLN A 35 -3.50 8.19 7.84
C GLN A 35 -4.77 7.81 7.07
N SER A 36 -4.84 6.63 6.46
CA SER A 36 -6.06 6.23 5.77
C SER A 36 -7.09 5.71 6.78
N LYS A 37 -8.27 6.33 6.79
CA LYS A 37 -9.44 5.84 7.53
C LYS A 37 -10.12 4.76 6.69
N ALA A 38 -10.64 3.74 7.36
CA ALA A 38 -11.42 2.68 6.72
C ALA A 38 -12.86 2.71 7.24
N VAL A 39 -13.81 2.46 6.34
CA VAL A 39 -15.22 2.28 6.70
C VAL A 39 -15.48 0.79 6.87
N ARG A 40 -15.49 0.31 8.11
CA ARG A 40 -15.77 -1.09 8.44
C ARG A 40 -17.28 -1.32 8.51
N LEU A 41 -17.75 -2.40 7.89
CA LEU A 41 -19.12 -2.88 7.98
C LEU A 41 -19.19 -4.05 8.96
N GLN A 42 -20.28 -4.16 9.72
CA GLN A 42 -20.52 -5.34 10.56
C GLN A 42 -20.81 -6.61 9.76
N HIS A 43 -21.43 -6.47 8.58
CA HIS A 43 -21.83 -7.56 7.70
C HIS A 43 -21.67 -7.13 6.23
N ALA A 44 -21.65 -8.09 5.31
CA ALA A 44 -21.52 -7.85 3.87
C ALA A 44 -22.85 -7.33 3.26
N ASP A 45 -23.19 -6.08 3.57
CA ASP A 45 -24.38 -5.40 3.05
C ASP A 45 -24.10 -3.89 3.01
N LEU A 46 -24.46 -3.23 1.92
CA LEU A 46 -24.31 -1.79 1.74
C LEU A 46 -25.05 -0.96 2.81
N HIS A 47 -26.13 -1.51 3.36
CA HIS A 47 -26.94 -0.89 4.41
C HIS A 47 -26.53 -1.31 5.83
N ALA A 48 -25.50 -2.13 5.98
CA ALA A 48 -25.00 -2.53 7.30
C ALA A 48 -24.51 -1.30 8.10
N PRO A 49 -24.58 -1.36 9.45
CA PRO A 49 -23.97 -0.35 10.30
C PRO A 49 -22.49 -0.16 9.95
N GLN A 50 -22.13 1.10 9.68
CA GLN A 50 -20.80 1.51 9.27
C GLN A 50 -20.05 2.09 10.46
N GLU A 51 -18.79 1.71 10.62
CA GLU A 51 -17.90 2.21 11.66
C GLU A 51 -16.61 2.74 11.00
N ILE A 52 -16.26 3.99 11.28
CA ILE A 52 -15.02 4.58 10.79
C ILE A 52 -13.91 4.23 11.76
N ILE A 53 -12.96 3.42 11.32
CA ILE A 53 -11.79 3.01 12.10
C ILE A 53 -10.50 3.41 11.38
N ASP A 54 -9.39 3.40 12.11
CA ASP A 54 -8.07 3.52 11.51
C ASP A 54 -7.76 2.26 10.70
N SER A 55 -7.19 2.39 9.49
CA SER A 55 -6.78 1.25 8.67
C SER A 55 -5.77 0.32 9.39
N LEU A 56 -5.02 0.83 10.36
CA LEU A 56 -4.11 0.04 11.20
C LEU A 56 -4.83 -0.90 12.18
N LEU A 57 -6.11 -0.66 12.47
CA LEU A 57 -6.92 -1.50 13.36
C LEU A 57 -7.70 -2.60 12.61
N LEU A 58 -7.53 -2.68 11.29
CA LEU A 58 -8.15 -3.73 10.48
C LEU A 58 -7.49 -5.07 10.73
N HIS A 59 -8.33 -6.08 10.97
CA HIS A 59 -7.93 -7.48 11.11
C HIS A 59 -8.37 -8.30 9.90
N LYS A 60 -7.72 -9.45 9.72
CA LYS A 60 -8.13 -10.43 8.71
C LYS A 60 -9.59 -10.84 8.96
N GLY A 61 -10.40 -10.80 7.91
CA GLY A 61 -11.82 -11.11 7.96
C GLY A 61 -12.73 -9.90 8.17
N ASP A 62 -12.19 -8.74 8.52
CA ASP A 62 -12.98 -7.50 8.56
C ASP A 62 -13.55 -7.17 7.18
N ILE A 63 -14.75 -6.61 7.17
CA ILE A 63 -15.45 -6.21 5.95
C ILE A 63 -15.36 -4.69 5.85
N VAL A 64 -14.88 -4.18 4.73
CA VAL A 64 -14.72 -2.75 4.49
C VAL A 64 -15.47 -2.31 3.24
N LEU A 65 -16.14 -1.17 3.35
CA LEU A 65 -16.73 -0.46 2.22
C LEU A 65 -15.71 0.55 1.69
N VAL A 66 -15.49 0.54 0.39
CA VAL A 66 -14.64 1.51 -0.30
C VAL A 66 -15.41 2.11 -1.46
N ASN A 67 -15.54 3.44 -1.46
CA ASN A 67 -16.25 4.18 -2.49
C ASN A 67 -15.29 4.74 -3.55
N ALA A 68 -15.84 5.16 -4.68
CA ALA A 68 -15.11 5.88 -5.71
C ALA A 68 -14.34 7.08 -5.14
N GLY A 69 -13.07 7.17 -5.50
CA GLY A 69 -12.13 8.18 -5.03
C GLY A 69 -11.35 7.78 -3.78
N GLU A 70 -11.76 6.73 -3.06
CA GLU A 70 -11.09 6.24 -1.86
C GLU A 70 -9.95 5.28 -2.17
N VAL A 71 -9.03 5.15 -1.22
CA VAL A 71 -7.89 4.23 -1.28
C VAL A 71 -8.27 2.95 -0.55
N ILE A 72 -7.97 1.80 -1.14
CA ILE A 72 -8.23 0.50 -0.53
C ILE A 72 -7.33 0.36 0.72
N PRO A 73 -7.90 0.19 1.93
CA PRO A 73 -7.12 0.26 3.18
C PRO A 73 -6.35 -1.03 3.51
N CYS A 74 -6.80 -2.18 3.01
CA CYS A 74 -6.20 -3.50 3.25
C CYS A 74 -6.18 -4.34 1.97
N ASP A 75 -5.25 -5.30 1.87
CA ASP A 75 -5.36 -6.35 0.85
C ASP A 75 -6.57 -7.22 1.15
N GLY A 76 -7.27 -7.69 0.11
CA GLY A 76 -8.52 -8.42 0.32
C GLY A 76 -9.12 -9.01 -0.94
N GLU A 77 -10.33 -9.52 -0.77
CA GLU A 77 -11.18 -10.05 -1.84
C GLU A 77 -12.49 -9.28 -1.87
N VAL A 78 -12.94 -8.90 -3.06
CA VAL A 78 -14.24 -8.27 -3.31
C VAL A 78 -15.32 -9.31 -3.08
N ILE A 79 -16.16 -9.07 -2.09
CA ILE A 79 -17.31 -9.94 -1.78
C ILE A 79 -18.59 -9.43 -2.41
N GLU A 80 -18.69 -8.12 -2.67
CA GLU A 80 -19.86 -7.52 -3.31
C GLU A 80 -19.46 -6.23 -4.04
N GLY A 81 -20.19 -5.93 -5.13
CA GLY A 81 -19.96 -4.75 -5.96
C GLY A 81 -18.97 -5.01 -7.11
N GLY A 82 -18.73 -3.96 -7.87
CA GLY A 82 -17.82 -3.97 -9.01
C GLY A 82 -17.38 -2.54 -9.33
N ALA A 83 -16.08 -2.35 -9.51
CA ALA A 83 -15.48 -1.04 -9.68
C ALA A 83 -14.18 -1.09 -10.50
N SER A 84 -13.84 0.04 -11.08
CA SER A 84 -12.52 0.25 -11.69
C SER A 84 -11.50 0.67 -10.63
N VAL A 85 -10.34 0.02 -10.60
CA VAL A 85 -9.26 0.27 -9.64
C VAL A 85 -8.00 0.69 -10.37
N ASP A 86 -7.36 1.75 -9.88
CA ASP A 86 -6.04 2.22 -10.32
C ASP A 86 -4.94 1.49 -9.54
N GLU A 87 -4.28 0.55 -10.21
CA GLU A 87 -3.16 -0.22 -9.68
C GLU A 87 -1.78 0.34 -10.07
N SER A 88 -1.72 1.57 -10.62
CA SER A 88 -0.47 2.21 -11.07
C SER A 88 0.57 2.34 -9.97
N ALA A 89 0.14 2.47 -8.71
CA ALA A 89 1.02 2.52 -7.55
C ALA A 89 1.84 1.23 -7.35
N ILE A 90 1.36 0.10 -7.87
CA ILE A 90 1.97 -1.22 -7.71
C ILE A 90 2.57 -1.73 -9.01
N THR A 91 1.78 -1.74 -10.10
CA THR A 91 2.17 -2.33 -11.39
C THR A 91 2.92 -1.34 -12.27
N GLY A 92 2.75 -0.03 -12.04
CA GLY A 92 3.27 1.01 -12.93
C GLY A 92 2.46 1.20 -14.22
N GLU A 93 1.39 0.44 -14.41
CA GLU A 93 0.49 0.59 -15.56
C GLU A 93 -0.63 1.58 -15.22
N SER A 94 -0.88 2.55 -16.12
CA SER A 94 -1.90 3.59 -15.90
C SER A 94 -3.31 3.17 -16.36
N ALA A 95 -3.47 1.96 -16.89
CA ALA A 95 -4.77 1.46 -17.32
C ALA A 95 -5.56 0.97 -16.10
N PRO A 96 -6.80 1.45 -15.89
CA PRO A 96 -7.62 0.99 -14.79
C PRO A 96 -8.06 -0.47 -14.99
N VAL A 97 -8.03 -1.24 -13.90
CA VAL A 97 -8.39 -2.66 -13.89
C VAL A 97 -9.75 -2.83 -13.21
N ILE A 98 -10.66 -3.57 -13.82
CA ILE A 98 -11.98 -3.84 -13.25
C ILE A 98 -11.86 -4.96 -12.21
N ARG A 99 -12.42 -4.72 -11.02
CA ARG A 99 -12.49 -5.67 -9.91
C ARG A 99 -13.95 -5.87 -9.55
N GLU A 100 -14.39 -7.12 -9.48
CA GLU A 100 -15.79 -7.48 -9.22
C GLU A 100 -15.89 -8.75 -8.35
N SER A 101 -17.03 -8.89 -7.66
CA SER A 101 -17.32 -10.07 -6.85
C SER A 101 -17.56 -11.32 -7.71
N GLY A 102 -17.15 -12.49 -7.21
CA GLY A 102 -17.63 -13.79 -7.74
C GLY A 102 -16.81 -14.40 -8.89
N GLY A 103 -15.60 -13.91 -9.15
CA GLY A 103 -14.72 -14.49 -10.16
C GLY A 103 -13.22 -14.33 -9.87
N ASP A 104 -12.40 -14.61 -10.87
CA ASP A 104 -10.92 -14.52 -10.81
C ASP A 104 -10.41 -13.08 -10.61
N PHE A 105 -11.26 -12.07 -10.82
CA PHE A 105 -10.96 -10.64 -10.67
C PHE A 105 -11.34 -10.05 -9.31
N SER A 106 -11.62 -10.89 -8.32
CA SER A 106 -12.05 -10.47 -6.98
C SER A 106 -10.89 -10.01 -6.08
N SER A 107 -9.64 -10.34 -6.39
CA SER A 107 -8.50 -9.94 -5.55
C SER A 107 -8.19 -8.44 -5.68
N VAL A 108 -8.02 -7.75 -4.56
CA VAL A 108 -7.63 -6.33 -4.50
C VAL A 108 -6.42 -6.12 -3.59
N THR A 109 -5.60 -5.13 -3.95
CA THR A 109 -4.37 -4.78 -3.22
C THR A 109 -4.58 -3.47 -2.45
N GLY A 110 -4.21 -3.45 -1.18
CA GLY A 110 -4.23 -2.25 -0.36
C GLY A 110 -3.25 -1.19 -0.87
N GLY A 111 -3.67 0.06 -0.83
CA GLY A 111 -2.93 1.21 -1.36
C GLY A 111 -3.26 1.57 -2.82
N THR A 112 -4.04 0.77 -3.53
CA THR A 112 -4.61 1.14 -4.84
C THR A 112 -5.85 2.01 -4.65
N ARG A 113 -6.27 2.73 -5.69
CA ARG A 113 -7.39 3.69 -5.61
C ARG A 113 -8.60 3.18 -6.39
N VAL A 114 -9.78 3.24 -5.78
CA VAL A 114 -11.03 2.98 -6.48
C VAL A 114 -11.41 4.21 -7.30
N LEU A 115 -11.69 4.04 -8.58
CA LEU A 115 -12.02 5.11 -9.52
C LEU A 115 -13.52 5.25 -9.79
N SER A 116 -14.26 4.14 -9.78
CA SER A 116 -15.70 4.13 -10.06
C SER A 116 -16.47 3.34 -9.00
N ASP A 117 -17.76 3.61 -8.86
CA ASP A 117 -18.71 2.82 -8.07
C ASP A 117 -18.27 2.59 -6.61
N TRP A 118 -18.47 1.37 -6.10
CA TRP A 118 -18.14 0.97 -4.73
C TRP A 118 -17.77 -0.51 -4.69
N LEU A 119 -16.98 -0.88 -3.69
CA LEU A 119 -16.57 -2.25 -3.41
C LEU A 119 -16.77 -2.57 -1.94
N ILE A 120 -17.37 -3.72 -1.65
CA ILE A 120 -17.29 -4.34 -0.33
C ILE A 120 -16.21 -5.40 -0.39
N ILE A 121 -15.20 -5.23 0.45
CA ILE A 121 -13.97 -6.04 0.44
C ILE A 121 -13.84 -6.73 1.79
N ARG A 122 -13.46 -8.01 1.78
CA ARG A 122 -13.04 -8.73 2.97
C ARG A 122 -11.52 -8.68 3.08
N CYS A 123 -10.99 -8.15 4.18
CA CYS A 123 -9.55 -8.10 4.40
C CYS A 123 -8.97 -9.52 4.49
N SER A 124 -7.94 -9.79 3.68
CA SER A 124 -7.25 -11.10 3.63
C SER A 124 -5.96 -11.12 4.47
N ALA A 125 -5.41 -9.94 4.77
CA ALA A 125 -4.18 -9.75 5.53
C ALA A 125 -4.38 -8.80 6.72
N GLU A 126 -3.57 -8.99 7.77
CA GLU A 126 -3.49 -8.07 8.91
C GLU A 126 -2.67 -6.82 8.59
N ALA A 127 -2.95 -5.72 9.30
CA ALA A 127 -2.14 -4.52 9.26
C ALA A 127 -0.67 -4.82 9.59
N GLY A 128 0.26 -4.44 8.71
CA GLY A 128 1.69 -4.75 8.84
C GLY A 128 2.16 -5.97 8.03
N ASN A 129 1.24 -6.73 7.45
CA ASN A 129 1.55 -7.89 6.61
C ASN A 129 0.98 -7.76 5.19
N SER A 130 0.65 -6.53 4.76
CA SER A 130 0.16 -6.28 3.41
C SER A 130 1.26 -6.47 2.37
N PHE A 131 0.88 -6.58 1.10
CA PHE A 131 1.80 -6.66 -0.03
C PHE A 131 2.82 -5.50 -0.03
N LEU A 132 2.35 -4.29 0.26
CA LEU A 132 3.21 -3.12 0.43
C LEU A 132 4.16 -3.26 1.63
N ASP A 133 3.70 -3.77 2.78
CA ASP A 133 4.57 -3.96 3.96
C ASP A 133 5.66 -4.99 3.68
N ARG A 134 5.34 -6.07 2.97
CA ARG A 134 6.33 -7.07 2.55
C ARG A 134 7.35 -6.48 1.57
N MET A 135 6.92 -5.62 0.65
CA MET A 135 7.81 -4.91 -0.26
C MET A 135 8.74 -3.95 0.47
N ILE A 136 8.22 -3.18 1.44
CA ILE A 136 9.01 -2.30 2.31
C ILE A 136 10.01 -3.13 3.13
N GLY A 137 9.55 -4.22 3.75
CA GLY A 137 10.38 -5.14 4.52
C GLY A 137 11.48 -5.80 3.69
N MET A 138 11.22 -6.14 2.43
CA MET A 138 12.24 -6.64 1.51
C MET A 138 13.30 -5.58 1.19
N VAL A 139 12.89 -4.34 0.90
CA VAL A 139 13.82 -3.24 0.60
C VAL A 139 14.66 -2.87 1.83
N GLU A 140 14.07 -2.87 3.02
CA GLU A 140 14.77 -2.61 4.29
C GLU A 140 15.67 -3.79 4.71
N GLY A 141 15.21 -5.03 4.52
CA GLY A 141 15.96 -6.25 4.80
C GLY A 141 17.14 -6.45 3.85
N ALA A 142 17.02 -6.04 2.59
CA ALA A 142 18.12 -6.05 1.63
C ALA A 142 19.25 -5.07 2.02
N LYS A 143 18.94 -3.96 2.71
CA LYS A 143 19.96 -3.06 3.26
C LYS A 143 20.79 -3.71 4.38
N ARG A 144 20.23 -4.63 5.17
CA ARG A 144 20.99 -5.30 6.26
C ARG A 144 22.03 -6.30 5.75
N ARG A 145 21.81 -6.93 4.59
CA ARG A 145 22.75 -7.94 4.06
C ARG A 145 24.02 -7.34 3.45
N LYS A 146 24.02 -6.06 3.06
CA LYS A 146 25.22 -5.40 2.50
C LYS A 146 26.28 -5.01 3.53
N ASN A 147 26.01 -5.12 4.82
CA ASN A 147 26.99 -4.82 5.89
C ASN A 147 27.67 -6.08 6.47
N ALA A 148 27.42 -7.26 5.88
CA ALA A 148 27.91 -8.55 6.39
C ALA A 148 28.90 -9.27 5.46
N GLU A 149 29.49 -8.56 4.50
CA GLU A 149 30.66 -9.01 3.71
C GLU A 149 31.80 -8.00 3.82
#